data_AF-A0A3B4Z6N2-F1
#
_entry.id   AF-A0A3B4Z6N2-F1
#
_cell.length_a   1.000
_cell.length_b   1.000
_cell.length_c   1.000
_cell.angle_alpha   90.00
_cell.angle_beta   90.00
_cell.angle_gamma   90.00
#
_symmetry.space_group_name_H-M   'P 1'
#
loop_
_entity.id
_entity.type
_entity.pdbx_description
1 polymer ?
#
loop_
_entity_poly.entity_id
_entity_poly.type
_entity_poly.pdbx_seq_one_letter_code
_entity_poly.pdbx_strand_id
1 'polypeptide(L)'
;PQKPLTGVSVCSAGSRMEVQCAVSSPDIQSEDDQGGEVECEEDPLNWQRLVSQDVLAKLMPQEIKRQEVINELFYTERAHLRRLKVIDCVFYQRLNRDGILPPEDIKHMFINLEEIIQLHGNNIHTLSKIIRAVGTFCSNQPSALELIKTRKKKDQRFNLFMQEAESNRLCRRLQLKDIIPAEIQRMTKYPLLLDSIAKYTEDAEESEKVKKAAECCKKILNHVNQAVKEAENKQVQIER
;
A
#
# COMPACT_ATOMS: atom_id res chain seq x y z
N PRO A 1 -9.88 25.66 -62.11
CA PRO A 1 -11.31 25.97 -61.89
C PRO A 1 -11.67 25.78 -60.40
N GLN A 2 -11.63 26.87 -59.62
CA GLN A 2 -12.85 27.61 -59.17
C GLN A 2 -13.75 26.72 -58.29
N LYS A 3 -13.56 26.66 -56.96
CA LYS A 3 -13.79 27.64 -55.86
C LYS A 3 -15.27 27.83 -55.43
N PRO A 4 -15.53 28.13 -54.14
CA PRO A 4 -16.80 27.83 -53.47
C PRO A 4 -17.66 29.07 -53.16
N LEU A 5 -18.83 28.82 -52.56
CA LEU A 5 -19.64 29.80 -51.82
C LEU A 5 -19.30 29.65 -50.31
N THR A 6 -18.70 30.61 -49.60
CA THR A 6 -19.23 31.90 -49.09
C THR A 6 -20.50 31.74 -48.24
N GLY A 7 -20.58 32.13 -46.96
CA GLY A 7 -19.60 32.73 -46.05
C GLY A 7 -20.04 34.08 -45.44
N VAL A 8 -20.08 34.17 -44.11
CA VAL A 8 -20.17 35.37 -43.24
C VAL A 8 -19.54 34.93 -41.90
N SER A 9 -18.41 35.39 -41.36
CA SER A 9 -17.59 36.62 -41.40
C SER A 9 -17.96 37.72 -40.40
N VAL A 10 -16.92 38.44 -39.93
CA VAL A 10 -16.88 39.60 -39.00
C VAL A 10 -17.13 39.24 -37.51
N CYS A 11 -16.24 39.53 -36.54
CA CYS A 11 -14.82 39.95 -36.56
C CYS A 11 -14.08 39.62 -35.23
N SER A 12 -12.86 40.14 -35.04
CA SER A 12 -12.01 39.98 -33.83
C SER A 12 -11.71 41.31 -33.11
N ALA A 13 -11.63 41.27 -31.78
CA ALA A 13 -10.84 42.17 -30.91
C ALA A 13 -10.69 41.49 -29.53
N GLY A 14 -9.59 41.53 -28.78
CA GLY A 14 -8.35 42.28 -29.00
C GLY A 14 -8.10 43.33 -27.92
N SER A 15 -7.81 42.92 -26.67
CA SER A 15 -7.12 43.80 -25.72
C SER A 15 -6.39 43.01 -24.61
N ARG A 16 -5.22 43.52 -24.24
CA ARG A 16 -4.35 43.08 -23.13
C ARG A 16 -4.44 44.15 -22.05
N MET A 17 -4.68 43.77 -20.81
CA MET A 17 -4.48 44.64 -19.65
C MET A 17 -3.74 43.89 -18.55
N GLU A 18 -2.61 44.46 -18.14
CA GLU A 18 -1.91 44.14 -16.91
C GLU A 18 -2.58 44.88 -15.75
N VAL A 19 -2.71 44.22 -14.60
CA VAL A 19 -2.85 44.90 -13.31
C VAL A 19 -1.98 44.16 -12.31
N GLN A 20 -1.15 44.92 -11.58
CA GLN A 20 -0.23 44.41 -10.57
C GLN A 20 -0.60 45.00 -9.21
N CYS A 21 -0.26 44.28 -8.14
CA CYS A 21 -0.21 44.72 -6.73
C CYS A 21 -1.52 45.13 -6.03
N ALA A 22 -1.89 44.34 -5.01
CA ALA A 22 -1.97 44.85 -3.63
C ALA A 22 -1.63 43.72 -2.64
N VAL A 23 -0.81 44.00 -1.62
CA VAL A 23 -0.49 43.07 -0.54
C VAL A 23 -1.30 43.45 0.69
N SER A 24 -2.06 42.50 1.23
CA SER A 24 -2.67 42.60 2.56
C SER A 24 -2.90 41.22 3.15
N SER A 25 -1.99 40.79 4.03
CA SER A 25 -2.12 39.63 4.92
C SER A 25 -2.82 40.04 6.23
N PRO A 26 -3.19 39.10 7.12
CA PRO A 26 -3.68 37.74 6.87
C PRO A 26 -4.95 37.42 7.70
N ASP A 27 -5.97 36.82 7.10
CA ASP A 27 -7.01 36.13 7.87
C ASP A 27 -6.76 34.62 7.87
N ILE A 28 -6.70 34.05 9.07
CA ILE A 28 -6.42 32.64 9.32
C ILE A 28 -7.65 31.82 8.92
N GLN A 29 -7.53 31.01 7.87
CA GLN A 29 -8.47 29.95 7.57
C GLN A 29 -7.75 28.60 7.69
N SER A 30 -8.20 27.80 8.65
CA SER A 30 -7.63 26.49 8.96
C SER A 30 -7.90 25.48 7.85
N GLU A 31 -6.85 24.90 7.29
CA GLU A 31 -6.91 23.80 6.31
C GLU A 31 -7.28 22.46 6.99
N ASP A 32 -8.49 22.35 7.53
CA ASP A 32 -8.92 21.18 8.33
C ASP A 32 -10.40 20.80 8.13
N ASP A 33 -10.89 20.74 6.88
CA ASP A 33 -12.05 19.91 6.54
C ASP A 33 -12.12 19.45 5.07
N GLN A 34 -11.22 18.54 4.68
CA GLN A 34 -11.51 17.59 3.60
C GLN A 34 -11.72 16.19 4.19
N GLY A 35 -12.71 16.09 5.08
CA GLY A 35 -13.18 14.85 5.70
C GLY A 35 -14.02 13.96 4.77
N GLY A 36 -13.48 13.57 3.62
CA GLY A 36 -14.01 12.49 2.77
C GLY A 36 -12.88 11.56 2.34
N GLU A 37 -12.92 10.24 2.54
CA GLU A 37 -14.06 9.38 2.87
C GLU A 37 -13.79 8.59 4.17
N VAL A 38 -14.81 8.43 5.02
CA VAL A 38 -14.78 7.41 6.07
C VAL A 38 -15.05 6.06 5.41
N GLU A 39 -14.04 5.51 4.72
CA GLU A 39 -14.05 4.10 4.34
C GLU A 39 -13.98 3.25 5.62
N CYS A 40 -15.14 3.00 6.23
CA CYS A 40 -15.32 1.89 7.16
C CYS A 40 -14.62 0.64 6.60
N GLU A 41 -14.07 -0.21 7.45
CA GLU A 41 -13.88 -1.60 7.03
C GLU A 41 -15.27 -2.22 6.92
N GLU A 42 -15.90 -2.00 5.76
CA GLU A 42 -17.00 -2.85 5.33
C GLU A 42 -16.44 -4.27 5.25
N ASP A 43 -17.17 -5.22 5.85
CA ASP A 43 -16.90 -6.66 5.67
C ASP A 43 -16.59 -6.95 4.20
N PRO A 44 -15.65 -7.87 3.90
CA PRO A 44 -15.24 -8.15 2.53
C PRO A 44 -16.48 -8.36 1.66
N LEU A 45 -16.71 -7.39 0.77
CA LEU A 45 -17.98 -7.22 0.05
C LEU A 45 -18.40 -8.58 -0.50
N ASN A 46 -19.49 -9.14 0.05
CA ASN A 46 -19.99 -10.43 -0.39
C ASN A 46 -20.15 -10.35 -1.91
N TRP A 47 -19.31 -11.10 -2.63
CA TRP A 47 -19.15 -10.94 -4.07
C TRP A 47 -20.48 -11.13 -4.82
N GLN A 48 -21.37 -11.97 -4.29
CA GLN A 48 -22.71 -12.18 -4.83
C GLN A 48 -23.57 -10.90 -4.82
N ARG A 49 -23.31 -9.95 -3.92
CA ARG A 49 -23.99 -8.63 -3.89
C ARG A 49 -23.45 -7.65 -4.94
N LEU A 50 -22.28 -7.93 -5.53
CA LEU A 50 -21.68 -7.13 -6.59
C LEU A 50 -22.10 -7.60 -8.00
N VAL A 51 -22.91 -8.66 -8.09
CA VAL A 51 -23.24 -9.38 -9.32
C VAL A 51 -24.75 -9.56 -9.44
N SER A 52 -25.29 -9.46 -10.65
CA SER A 52 -26.72 -9.62 -10.89
C SER A 52 -27.18 -11.07 -10.71
N GLN A 53 -28.43 -11.25 -10.28
CA GLN A 53 -29.03 -12.56 -10.06
C GLN A 53 -28.98 -13.47 -11.31
N ASP A 54 -29.12 -12.88 -12.51
CA ASP A 54 -29.04 -13.59 -13.80
C ASP A 54 -27.65 -14.16 -14.12
N VAL A 55 -26.60 -13.62 -13.52
CA VAL A 55 -25.24 -14.15 -13.63
C VAL A 55 -25.03 -15.24 -12.59
N LEU A 56 -25.43 -15.00 -11.33
CA LEU A 56 -25.36 -16.03 -10.27
C LEU A 56 -26.11 -17.31 -10.64
N ALA A 57 -27.29 -17.19 -11.25
CA ALA A 57 -28.10 -18.34 -11.70
C ALA A 57 -27.45 -19.17 -12.83
N LYS A 58 -26.40 -18.66 -13.49
CA LYS A 58 -25.67 -19.34 -14.56
C LYS A 58 -24.34 -19.95 -14.09
N LEU A 59 -23.92 -19.67 -12.86
CA LEU A 59 -22.65 -20.14 -12.31
C LEU A 59 -22.84 -21.41 -11.47
N MET A 60 -21.91 -22.34 -11.62
CA MET A 60 -21.82 -23.49 -10.72
C MET A 60 -21.47 -23.02 -9.30
N PRO A 61 -21.99 -23.65 -8.23
CA PRO A 61 -21.67 -23.27 -6.84
C PRO A 61 -20.17 -23.30 -6.51
N GLN A 62 -19.38 -24.05 -7.28
CA GLN A 62 -17.92 -24.07 -7.22
C GLN A 62 -17.30 -22.79 -7.79
N GLU A 63 -17.76 -22.29 -8.94
CA GLU A 63 -17.23 -21.05 -9.53
C GLU A 63 -17.60 -19.83 -8.69
N ILE A 64 -18.79 -19.81 -8.06
CA ILE A 64 -19.16 -18.74 -7.11
C ILE A 64 -18.13 -18.66 -5.97
N LYS A 65 -17.74 -19.79 -5.39
CA LYS A 65 -16.69 -19.85 -4.35
C LYS A 65 -15.32 -19.44 -4.88
N ARG A 66 -14.98 -19.78 -6.12
CA ARG A 66 -13.73 -19.34 -6.74
C ARG A 66 -13.68 -17.82 -6.85
N GLN A 67 -14.76 -17.20 -7.32
CA GLN A 67 -14.90 -15.76 -7.45
C GLN A 67 -14.90 -15.04 -6.09
N GLU A 68 -15.53 -15.61 -5.06
CA GLU A 68 -15.48 -15.09 -3.69
C GLU A 68 -14.04 -14.99 -3.16
N VAL A 69 -13.21 -16.04 -3.34
CA VAL A 69 -11.81 -16.03 -2.89
C VAL A 69 -10.93 -15.10 -3.75
N ILE A 70 -11.18 -15.02 -5.06
CA ILE A 70 -10.50 -14.05 -5.94
C ILE A 70 -10.83 -12.61 -5.50
N ASN A 71 -12.10 -12.34 -5.18
CA ASN A 71 -12.55 -11.04 -4.67
C ASN A 71 -11.93 -10.73 -3.29
N GLU A 72 -11.89 -11.69 -2.36
CA GLU A 72 -11.20 -11.54 -1.07
C GLU A 72 -9.73 -11.16 -1.29
N LEU A 73 -9.03 -11.87 -2.18
CA LEU A 73 -7.63 -11.61 -2.49
C LEU A 73 -7.41 -10.15 -2.94
N PHE A 74 -8.16 -9.66 -3.93
CA PHE A 74 -8.03 -8.29 -4.44
C PHE A 74 -8.52 -7.22 -3.45
N TYR A 75 -9.61 -7.47 -2.73
CA TYR A 75 -10.15 -6.54 -1.74
C TYR A 75 -9.16 -6.33 -0.58
N THR A 76 -8.66 -7.44 -0.02
CA THR A 76 -7.65 -7.41 1.05
C THR A 76 -6.30 -6.89 0.58
N GLU A 77 -5.98 -7.03 -0.72
CA GLU A 77 -4.80 -6.41 -1.34
C GLU A 77 -4.91 -4.89 -1.38
N ARG A 78 -6.04 -4.36 -1.88
CA ARG A 78 -6.32 -2.91 -1.88
C ARG A 78 -6.31 -2.33 -0.47
N ALA A 79 -6.89 -3.03 0.50
CA ALA A 79 -6.86 -2.61 1.90
C ALA A 79 -5.44 -2.57 2.49
N HIS A 80 -4.61 -3.57 2.17
CA HIS A 80 -3.20 -3.60 2.58
C HIS A 80 -2.36 -2.50 1.90
N LEU A 81 -2.55 -2.28 0.59
CA LEU A 81 -1.96 -1.16 -0.15
C LEU A 81 -2.35 0.21 0.42
N ARG A 82 -3.62 0.41 0.83
CA ARG A 82 -4.05 1.64 1.52
C ARG A 82 -3.24 1.84 2.81
N ARG A 83 -3.06 0.79 3.62
CA ARG A 83 -2.23 0.86 4.85
C ARG A 83 -0.78 1.25 4.53
N LEU A 84 -0.14 0.62 3.54
CA LEU A 84 1.24 0.98 3.15
C LEU A 84 1.36 2.44 2.65
N LYS A 85 0.38 2.93 1.88
CA LYS A 85 0.33 4.34 1.45
C LYS A 85 0.13 5.32 2.61
N VAL A 86 -0.63 4.95 3.65
CA VAL A 86 -0.71 5.77 4.87
C VAL A 86 0.66 5.89 5.53
N ILE A 87 1.46 4.81 5.56
CA ILE A 87 2.82 4.86 6.10
C ILE A 87 3.71 5.81 5.30
N ASP A 88 3.68 5.68 3.97
CA ASP A 88 4.45 6.55 3.09
C ASP A 88 4.10 8.03 3.31
N CYS A 89 2.82 8.39 3.18
CA CYS A 89 2.37 9.78 3.30
C CYS A 89 2.49 10.36 4.72
N VAL A 90 2.12 9.61 5.77
CA VAL A 90 2.05 10.14 7.14
C VAL A 90 3.39 10.08 7.87
N PHE A 91 4.24 9.09 7.57
CA PHE A 91 5.54 8.94 8.23
C PHE A 91 6.71 9.26 7.29
N TYR A 92 6.93 8.49 6.22
CA TYR A 92 8.16 8.58 5.42
C TYR A 92 8.32 9.95 4.72
N GLN A 93 7.30 10.40 3.99
CA GLN A 93 7.33 11.67 3.28
C GLN A 93 7.42 12.86 4.25
N ARG A 94 6.70 12.82 5.38
CA ARG A 94 6.78 13.88 6.40
C ARG A 94 8.13 13.94 7.09
N LEU A 95 8.72 12.81 7.46
CA LEU A 95 10.05 12.77 8.08
C LEU A 95 11.12 13.42 7.19
N ASN A 96 11.05 13.16 5.87
CA ASN A 96 11.91 13.79 4.86
C ASN A 96 11.61 15.29 4.70
N ARG A 97 10.35 15.66 4.43
CA ARG A 97 9.91 17.05 4.16
C ARG A 97 10.16 17.97 5.35
N ASP A 98 9.80 17.52 6.55
CA ASP A 98 9.91 18.30 7.78
C ASP A 98 11.35 18.24 8.36
N GLY A 99 12.25 17.46 7.74
CA GLY A 99 13.66 17.33 8.11
C GLY A 99 13.86 16.87 9.53
N ILE A 100 13.05 15.90 10.00
CA ILE A 100 13.03 15.43 11.39
C ILE A 100 14.25 14.55 11.70
N LEU A 101 14.69 13.74 10.74
CA LEU A 101 15.82 12.82 10.86
C LEU A 101 16.75 12.94 9.64
N PRO A 102 18.02 12.50 9.75
CA PRO A 102 18.91 12.35 8.60
C PRO A 102 18.33 11.39 7.54
N PRO A 103 18.53 11.63 6.23
CA PRO A 103 18.02 10.75 5.18
C PRO A 103 18.49 9.30 5.29
N GLU A 104 19.70 9.06 5.82
CA GLU A 104 20.24 7.71 6.04
C GLU A 104 19.50 6.96 7.16
N ASP A 105 19.15 7.64 8.26
CA ASP A 105 18.29 7.08 9.31
C ASP A 105 16.91 6.73 8.74
N ILE A 106 16.32 7.62 7.93
CA ILE A 106 15.01 7.40 7.31
C ILE A 106 15.06 6.20 6.35
N LYS A 107 16.07 6.09 5.48
CA LYS A 107 16.26 4.90 4.63
C LYS A 107 16.48 3.62 5.44
N HIS A 108 17.13 3.70 6.60
CA HIS A 108 17.33 2.55 7.46
C HIS A 108 16.05 2.13 8.20
N MET A 109 15.19 3.08 8.57
CA MET A 109 13.87 2.82 9.18
C MET A 109 12.85 2.27 8.17
N PHE A 110 12.85 2.81 6.95
CA PHE A 110 11.89 2.50 5.89
C PHE A 110 12.60 1.85 4.68
N ILE A 111 13.45 0.86 4.96
CA ILE A 111 14.15 0.14 3.89
C ILE A 111 13.14 -0.35 2.85
N ASN A 112 13.42 -0.09 1.57
CA ASN A 112 12.64 -0.47 0.40
C ASN A 112 11.09 -0.34 0.45
N LEU A 113 10.52 0.54 1.29
CA LEU A 113 9.06 0.76 1.38
C LEU A 113 8.44 1.18 0.02
N GLU A 114 9.10 2.10 -0.69
CA GLU A 114 8.67 2.53 -2.04
C GLU A 114 8.65 1.35 -3.03
N GLU A 115 9.63 0.44 -2.97
CA GLU A 115 9.68 -0.77 -3.79
C GLU A 115 8.50 -1.68 -3.47
N ILE A 116 8.21 -1.91 -2.18
CA ILE A 116 7.08 -2.74 -1.74
C ILE A 116 5.75 -2.15 -2.23
N ILE A 117 5.51 -0.85 -2.03
CA ILE A 117 4.28 -0.17 -2.51
C ILE A 117 4.12 -0.31 -4.03
N GLN A 118 5.20 -0.13 -4.81
CA GLN A 118 5.18 -0.32 -6.26
C GLN A 118 4.93 -1.78 -6.63
N LEU A 119 5.57 -2.73 -5.95
CA LEU A 119 5.44 -4.15 -6.26
C LEU A 119 4.03 -4.68 -5.96
N HIS A 120 3.41 -4.30 -4.84
CA HIS A 120 2.01 -4.62 -4.53
C HIS A 120 1.05 -3.91 -5.50
N GLY A 121 1.32 -2.65 -5.87
CA GLY A 121 0.52 -1.90 -6.83
C GLY A 121 0.45 -2.53 -8.23
N ASN A 122 1.42 -3.38 -8.58
CA ASN A 122 1.47 -4.12 -9.84
C ASN A 122 0.75 -5.50 -9.79
N ASN A 123 0.01 -5.80 -8.71
CA ASN A 123 -0.84 -6.99 -8.52
C ASN A 123 -0.07 -8.33 -8.53
N ILE A 124 -0.81 -9.44 -8.64
CA ILE A 124 -0.31 -10.82 -8.45
C ILE A 124 0.87 -11.22 -9.38
N HIS A 125 1.05 -10.52 -10.51
CA HIS A 125 2.12 -10.81 -11.47
C HIS A 125 3.52 -10.55 -10.90
N THR A 126 3.64 -9.63 -9.94
CA THR A 126 4.90 -9.31 -9.24
C THR A 126 5.10 -10.10 -7.95
N LEU A 127 4.25 -11.08 -7.62
CA LEU A 127 4.26 -11.76 -6.32
C LEU A 127 5.62 -12.35 -5.91
N SER A 128 6.36 -12.98 -6.82
CA SER A 128 7.72 -13.47 -6.52
C SER A 128 8.75 -12.35 -6.28
N LYS A 129 8.51 -11.14 -6.80
CA LYS A 129 9.30 -9.93 -6.52
C LYS A 129 8.89 -9.30 -5.18
N ILE A 130 7.58 -9.20 -4.92
CA ILE A 130 7.00 -8.75 -3.64
C ILE A 130 7.67 -9.49 -2.49
N ILE A 131 7.58 -10.82 -2.46
CA ILE A 131 8.05 -11.59 -1.30
C ILE A 131 9.59 -11.50 -1.14
N ARG A 132 10.35 -11.26 -2.22
CA ARG A 132 11.79 -10.98 -2.12
C ARG A 132 12.08 -9.61 -1.49
N ALA A 133 11.36 -8.56 -1.89
CA ALA A 133 11.48 -7.23 -1.31
C ALA A 133 11.07 -7.22 0.17
N VAL A 134 10.00 -7.93 0.52
CA VAL A 134 9.56 -8.16 1.91
C VAL A 134 10.62 -8.94 2.71
N GLY A 135 11.34 -9.87 2.09
CA GLY A 135 12.49 -10.54 2.72
C GLY A 135 13.55 -9.55 3.24
N THR A 136 13.97 -8.61 2.39
CA THR A 136 14.91 -7.54 2.77
C THR A 136 14.35 -6.66 3.89
N PHE A 137 13.08 -6.28 3.80
CA PHE A 137 12.38 -5.46 4.79
C PHE A 137 12.33 -6.11 6.17
N CYS A 138 11.93 -7.39 6.23
CA CYS A 138 11.79 -8.12 7.47
C CYS A 138 13.15 -8.47 8.10
N SER A 139 14.19 -8.78 7.32
CA SER A 139 15.55 -8.99 7.87
C SER A 139 16.14 -7.74 8.52
N ASN A 140 15.71 -6.53 8.12
CA ASN A 140 16.14 -5.27 8.73
C ASN A 140 15.25 -4.81 9.91
N GLN A 141 14.13 -5.50 10.16
CA GLN A 141 13.13 -5.13 11.17
C GLN A 141 13.71 -4.85 12.57
N PRO A 142 14.55 -5.71 13.17
CA PRO A 142 15.00 -5.50 14.54
C PRO A 142 15.79 -4.19 14.67
N SER A 143 16.69 -3.92 13.72
CA SER A 143 17.51 -2.71 13.66
C SER A 143 16.67 -1.44 13.45
N ALA A 144 15.70 -1.48 12.53
CA ALA A 144 14.77 -0.38 12.31
C ALA A 144 13.93 -0.05 13.56
N LEU A 145 13.41 -1.07 14.25
CA LEU A 145 12.64 -0.91 15.49
C LEU A 145 13.49 -0.37 16.64
N GLU A 146 14.72 -0.84 16.81
CA GLU A 146 15.62 -0.32 17.85
C GLU A 146 16.07 1.12 17.54
N LEU A 147 16.25 1.49 16.27
CA LEU A 147 16.50 2.88 15.86
C LEU A 147 15.30 3.78 16.17
N ILE A 148 14.07 3.37 15.83
CA ILE A 148 12.82 4.09 16.18
C ILE A 148 12.74 4.30 17.70
N LYS A 149 12.96 3.25 18.48
CA LYS A 149 12.94 3.25 19.95
C LYS A 149 14.04 4.15 20.54
N THR A 150 15.24 4.12 19.97
CA THR A 150 16.37 4.95 20.39
C THR A 150 16.13 6.43 20.07
N ARG A 151 15.65 6.75 18.87
CA ARG A 151 15.30 8.11 18.47
C ARG A 151 14.15 8.66 19.30
N LYS A 152 13.06 7.90 19.52
CA LYS A 152 11.94 8.31 20.42
C LYS A 152 12.39 8.67 21.84
N LYS A 153 13.46 8.06 22.35
CA LYS A 153 14.02 8.35 23.69
C LYS A 153 15.00 9.52 23.71
N LYS A 154 15.82 9.69 22.67
CA LYS A 154 16.93 10.66 22.64
C LYS A 154 16.57 11.98 21.96
N ASP A 155 15.56 11.98 21.10
CA ASP A 155 15.17 13.12 20.28
C ASP A 155 13.71 13.49 20.54
N GLN A 156 13.52 14.62 21.23
CA GLN A 156 12.18 15.11 21.58
C GLN A 156 11.40 15.61 20.36
N ARG A 157 12.07 16.09 19.30
CA ARG A 157 11.43 16.53 18.07
C ARG A 157 10.85 15.34 17.31
N PHE A 158 11.62 14.25 17.20
CA PHE A 158 11.13 13.00 16.64
C PHE A 158 10.05 12.35 17.52
N ASN A 159 10.16 12.41 18.85
CA ASN A 159 9.13 11.90 19.76
C ASN A 159 7.77 12.61 19.56
N LEU A 160 7.76 13.95 19.50
CA LEU A 160 6.56 14.74 19.24
C LEU A 160 5.97 14.45 17.85
N PHE A 161 6.81 14.43 16.80
CA PHE A 161 6.40 14.04 15.46
C PHE A 161 5.70 12.67 15.44
N MET A 162 6.28 11.68 16.11
CA MET A 162 5.71 10.33 16.15
C MET A 162 4.36 10.27 16.89
N GLN A 163 4.16 11.07 17.94
CA GLN A 163 2.87 11.16 18.64
C GLN A 163 1.79 11.80 17.75
N GLU A 164 2.16 12.87 17.04
CA GLU A 164 1.28 13.55 16.08
C GLU A 164 0.89 12.61 14.92
N ALA A 165 1.89 11.96 14.29
CA ALA A 165 1.70 11.03 13.18
C ALA A 165 0.86 9.79 13.58
N GLU A 166 1.10 9.19 14.75
CA GLU A 166 0.31 8.06 15.26
C GLU A 166 -1.14 8.47 15.64
N SER A 167 -1.38 9.76 15.94
CA SER A 167 -2.72 10.30 16.22
C SER A 167 -3.57 10.54 14.96
N ASN A 168 -2.96 10.54 13.77
CA ASN A 168 -3.65 10.81 12.51
C ASN A 168 -4.77 9.77 12.27
N ARG A 169 -5.97 10.24 11.91
CA ARG A 169 -7.15 9.37 11.66
C ARG A 169 -6.88 8.31 10.59
N LEU A 170 -6.05 8.61 9.59
CA LEU A 170 -5.64 7.67 8.53
C LEU A 170 -4.87 6.46 9.07
N CYS A 171 -4.11 6.63 10.17
CA CYS A 171 -3.37 5.54 10.81
C CYS A 171 -4.31 4.53 11.47
N ARG A 172 -5.56 4.88 11.82
CA ARG A 172 -6.53 3.98 12.47
C ARG A 172 -5.97 3.23 13.70
N ARG A 173 -5.10 3.89 14.49
CA ARG A 173 -4.32 3.35 15.62
C ARG A 173 -3.18 2.40 15.26
N LEU A 174 -2.88 2.16 13.98
CA LEU A 174 -1.69 1.45 13.53
C LEU A 174 -0.45 2.28 13.89
N GLN A 175 0.49 1.71 14.65
CA GLN A 175 1.76 2.36 14.95
C GLN A 175 2.83 1.92 13.95
N LEU A 176 3.89 2.71 13.80
CA LEU A 176 5.01 2.41 12.89
C LEU A 176 5.64 1.02 13.13
N LYS A 177 5.58 0.52 14.36
CA LYS A 177 6.08 -0.82 14.74
C LYS A 177 5.23 -1.98 14.20
N ASP A 178 3.96 -1.72 13.86
CA ASP A 178 2.96 -2.75 13.52
C ASP A 178 2.93 -3.08 12.02
N ILE A 179 3.61 -2.28 11.20
CA ILE A 179 3.69 -2.40 9.73
C ILE A 179 4.31 -3.73 9.33
N ILE A 180 5.45 -4.08 9.93
CA ILE A 180 6.22 -5.25 9.51
C ILE A 180 5.51 -6.55 9.90
N PRO A 181 4.90 -6.67 11.10
CA PRO A 181 3.93 -7.73 11.38
C PRO A 181 2.79 -7.83 10.36
N ALA A 182 2.22 -6.71 9.91
CA ALA A 182 1.15 -6.71 8.90
C ALA A 182 1.64 -7.16 7.51
N GLU A 183 2.88 -6.82 7.14
CA GLU A 183 3.54 -7.24 5.89
C GLU A 183 3.81 -8.75 5.88
N ILE A 184 4.45 -9.26 6.94
CA ILE A 184 4.68 -10.70 7.13
C ILE A 184 3.34 -11.44 7.12
N GLN A 185 2.34 -10.94 7.85
CA GLN A 185 1.01 -11.53 7.88
C GLN A 185 0.38 -11.55 6.47
N ARG A 186 0.53 -10.49 5.65
CA ARG A 186 0.05 -10.50 4.27
C ARG A 186 0.71 -11.60 3.45
N MET A 187 2.03 -11.78 3.56
CA MET A 187 2.73 -12.88 2.87
C MET A 187 2.19 -14.26 3.26
N THR A 188 1.83 -14.49 4.52
CA THR A 188 1.23 -15.77 4.96
C THR A 188 -0.16 -16.04 4.37
N LYS A 189 -0.87 -15.02 3.88
CA LYS A 189 -2.23 -15.17 3.32
C LYS A 189 -2.21 -15.61 1.85
N TYR A 190 -1.20 -15.22 1.06
CA TYR A 190 -1.15 -15.58 -0.36
C TYR A 190 -1.21 -17.10 -0.63
N PRO A 191 -0.44 -17.97 0.07
CA PRO A 191 -0.57 -19.42 -0.10
C PRO A 191 -1.99 -19.93 0.15
N LEU A 192 -2.65 -19.46 1.22
CA LEU A 192 -3.98 -19.94 1.63
C LEU A 192 -5.07 -19.54 0.63
N LEU A 193 -4.99 -18.31 0.11
CA LEU A 193 -5.89 -17.79 -0.91
C LEU A 193 -5.66 -18.53 -2.24
N LEU A 194 -4.41 -18.72 -2.66
CA LEU A 194 -4.07 -19.45 -3.89
C LEU A 194 -4.47 -20.93 -3.83
N ASP A 195 -4.20 -21.63 -2.71
CA ASP A 195 -4.65 -23.02 -2.51
C ASP A 195 -6.20 -23.11 -2.57
N SER A 196 -6.90 -22.10 -2.04
CA SER A 196 -8.36 -22.03 -2.07
C SER A 196 -8.92 -21.73 -3.47
N ILE A 197 -8.27 -20.87 -4.26
CA ILE A 197 -8.60 -20.65 -5.68
C ILE A 197 -8.41 -21.96 -6.45
N ALA A 198 -7.24 -22.60 -6.33
CA ALA A 198 -6.91 -23.84 -7.04
C ALA A 198 -7.87 -25.00 -6.72
N LYS A 199 -8.39 -25.05 -5.49
CA LYS A 199 -9.40 -26.01 -5.03
C LYS A 199 -10.75 -25.86 -5.76
N TYR A 200 -11.11 -24.63 -6.15
CA TYR A 200 -12.39 -24.35 -6.82
C TYR A 200 -12.24 -24.13 -8.34
N THR A 201 -11.03 -24.07 -8.89
CA THR A 201 -10.80 -24.08 -10.34
C THR A 201 -11.16 -25.44 -10.95
N GLU A 202 -12.07 -25.45 -11.93
CA GLU A 202 -12.49 -26.65 -12.66
C GLU A 202 -11.46 -27.10 -13.70
N ASP A 203 -10.85 -26.16 -14.42
CA ASP A 203 -9.79 -26.48 -15.39
C ASP A 203 -8.53 -27.00 -14.70
N ALA A 204 -8.08 -28.19 -15.11
CA ALA A 204 -6.96 -28.88 -14.49
C ALA A 204 -5.61 -28.17 -14.76
N GLU A 205 -5.44 -27.53 -15.92
CA GLU A 205 -4.20 -26.85 -16.27
C GLU A 205 -4.07 -25.51 -15.51
N GLU A 206 -5.16 -24.75 -15.39
CA GLU A 206 -5.28 -23.56 -14.55
C GLU A 206 -5.10 -23.91 -13.07
N SER A 207 -5.79 -24.93 -12.55
CA SER A 207 -5.64 -25.39 -11.16
C SER A 207 -4.18 -25.72 -10.84
N GLU A 208 -3.47 -26.39 -11.76
CA GLU A 208 -2.06 -26.73 -11.60
C GLU A 208 -1.13 -25.50 -11.68
N LYS A 209 -1.43 -24.51 -12.52
CA LYS A 209 -0.72 -23.22 -12.53
C LYS A 209 -0.90 -22.46 -11.20
N VAL A 210 -2.11 -22.43 -10.65
CA VAL A 210 -2.40 -21.77 -9.36
C VAL A 210 -1.72 -22.51 -8.19
N LYS A 211 -1.71 -23.84 -8.17
CA LYS A 211 -0.94 -24.64 -7.20
C LYS A 211 0.56 -24.32 -7.26
N LYS A 212 1.14 -24.25 -8.47
CA LYS A 212 2.55 -23.85 -8.65
C LYS A 212 2.84 -22.45 -8.12
N ALA A 213 1.90 -21.51 -8.27
CA ALA A 213 2.00 -20.18 -7.66
C ALA A 213 1.93 -20.24 -6.11
N ALA A 214 1.02 -21.03 -5.54
CA ALA A 214 0.92 -21.24 -4.09
C ALA A 214 2.21 -21.84 -3.50
N GLU A 215 2.76 -22.87 -4.15
CA GLU A 215 4.03 -23.49 -3.75
C GLU A 215 5.23 -22.54 -3.92
N CYS A 216 5.22 -21.67 -4.93
CA CYS A 216 6.19 -20.59 -5.06
C CYS A 216 6.12 -19.66 -3.84
N CYS A 217 4.91 -19.24 -3.43
CA CYS A 217 4.72 -18.38 -2.26
C CYS A 217 5.21 -19.05 -0.96
N LYS A 218 4.88 -20.33 -0.75
CA LYS A 218 5.34 -21.11 0.43
C LYS A 218 6.88 -21.18 0.48
N LYS A 219 7.53 -21.47 -0.64
CA LYS A 219 9.00 -21.53 -0.74
C LYS A 219 9.66 -20.19 -0.40
N ILE A 220 9.15 -19.08 -0.94
CA ILE A 220 9.75 -17.76 -0.66
C ILE A 220 9.44 -17.31 0.78
N LEU A 221 8.24 -17.58 1.30
CA LEU A 221 7.89 -17.31 2.71
C LEU A 221 8.83 -18.05 3.68
N ASN A 222 9.16 -19.31 3.42
CA ASN A 222 10.14 -20.06 4.21
C ASN A 222 11.53 -19.43 4.16
N HIS A 223 11.96 -18.90 3.00
CA HIS A 223 13.21 -18.16 2.87
C HIS A 223 13.18 -16.84 3.66
N VAL A 224 12.07 -16.09 3.65
CA VAL A 224 11.91 -14.86 4.46
C VAL A 224 12.01 -15.19 5.95
N ASN A 225 11.28 -16.20 6.44
CA ASN A 225 11.32 -16.61 7.84
C ASN A 225 12.73 -17.02 8.29
N GLN A 226 13.49 -17.71 7.43
CA GLN A 226 14.88 -18.08 7.70
C GLN A 226 15.80 -16.85 7.73
N ALA A 227 15.65 -15.92 6.78
CA ALA A 227 16.44 -14.69 6.71
C ALA A 227 16.18 -13.72 7.88
N VAL A 228 14.95 -13.69 8.41
CA VAL A 228 14.60 -12.96 9.65
C VAL A 228 15.32 -13.59 10.84
N LYS A 229 15.18 -14.91 11.02
CA LYS A 229 15.82 -15.66 12.10
C LYS A 229 17.34 -15.53 12.11
N GLU A 230 17.97 -15.49 10.93
CA GLU A 230 19.41 -15.26 10.81
C GLU A 230 19.84 -13.83 11.17
N ALA A 231 19.02 -12.82 10.86
CA ALA A 231 19.27 -11.44 11.27
C ALA A 231 19.13 -11.26 12.79
N GLU A 232 18.08 -11.82 13.39
CA GLU A 232 17.88 -11.84 14.85
C GLU A 232 19.06 -12.52 15.58
N ASN A 233 19.51 -13.67 15.09
CA ASN A 233 20.66 -14.38 15.68
C ASN A 233 21.96 -13.58 15.60
N LYS A 234 22.20 -12.84 14.51
CA LYS A 234 23.36 -11.95 14.37
C LYS A 234 23.29 -10.77 15.34
N GLN A 235 22.12 -10.16 15.50
CA GLN A 235 21.90 -9.07 16.45
C GLN A 235 22.23 -9.52 17.89
N VAL A 236 21.72 -10.68 18.31
CA VAL A 236 22.00 -11.26 19.64
C VAL A 236 23.48 -11.61 19.85
N GLN A 237 24.25 -11.86 18.79
CA GLN A 237 25.70 -12.07 18.88
C GLN A 237 26.51 -10.77 18.96
N ILE A 238 26.00 -9.65 18.43
CA ILE A 238 26.64 -8.33 18.50
C ILE A 238 26.37 -7.67 19.87
N GLU A 239 25.27 -8.04 20.53
CA GLU A 239 24.87 -7.54 21.86
C GLU A 239 25.46 -8.33 23.05
N ARG A 240 26.43 -9.21 22.82
CA ARG A 240 27.11 -10.05 23.83
C ARG A 240 28.60 -9.74 23.95
#